data_AF-A0A6L9Q9Y5-F1
#
_entry.id   AF-A0A6L9Q9Y5-F1
#
_cell.length_a   1.000
_cell.length_b   1.000
_cell.length_c   1.000
_cell.angle_alpha   90.00
_cell.angle_beta   90.00
_cell.angle_gamma   90.00
#
_symmetry.space_group_name_H-M   'P 1'
#
loop_
_entity.id
_entity.type
_entity.pdbx_description
1 polymer ?
#
loop_
_entity_poly.entity_id
_entity_poly.type
_entity_poly.pdbx_seq_one_letter_code
_entity_poly.pdbx_strand_id
1 'polypeptide(L)'
;MDADVGDRPATVLGVDAGVLGSVLRVQPGLRRDLRLGELAKARPAVPAVAVPGRPRTLRFDVRLRRAGPLPDALRGQESSAFTGFRAAVTLVDARGLSQRMTLPPLAADGDERTLVLDLADLAGPGGVLTYPLSIRSIDYAYDLNPVAGPLDLDLLRVRGEDGDAAPPANVRWDAFGLSNDARTSVAPTVTALPGGLLRFGVPATPYERGYAGEGVLIPQVFAHAMAATSPPPSHVSDNADLRPAVPGVITSAMAARANVGVGGTVTLTTAAGDQPVEVVGVAPALPSVPAGEPGALVDLPTLTERWTAAAG
;
A
#
# COMPACT_ATOMS: atom_id res chain seq x y z
N MET A 1 7.05 -12.45 13.88
CA MET A 1 7.44 -13.06 12.59
C MET A 1 8.87 -13.56 12.76
N ASP A 2 9.18 -14.73 12.22
CA ASP A 2 10.55 -15.24 12.18
C ASP A 2 11.29 -14.56 11.03
N ALA A 3 12.47 -14.03 11.31
CA ALA A 3 13.35 -13.39 10.34
C ALA A 3 14.78 -13.86 10.59
N ASP A 4 15.68 -13.59 9.67
CA ASP A 4 17.11 -13.87 9.82
C ASP A 4 17.91 -12.56 9.83
N VAL A 5 19.05 -12.57 10.52
CA VAL A 5 20.09 -11.52 10.38
C VAL A 5 21.37 -12.20 9.95
N GLY A 6 21.72 -12.10 8.68
CA GLY A 6 22.74 -12.97 8.10
C GLY A 6 22.22 -14.41 7.98
N ASP A 7 22.88 -15.37 8.63
CA ASP A 7 22.64 -16.81 8.48
C ASP A 7 21.93 -17.49 9.68
N ARG A 8 21.37 -16.72 10.62
CA ARG A 8 20.69 -17.30 11.79
C ARG A 8 19.46 -16.50 12.22
N PRO A 9 18.50 -17.15 12.90
CA PRO A 9 17.20 -16.55 13.20
C PRO A 9 17.27 -15.36 14.15
N ALA A 10 16.23 -14.55 14.05
CA ALA A 10 15.91 -13.38 14.83
C ALA A 10 14.38 -13.23 14.91
N THR A 11 13.88 -12.65 16.00
CA THR A 11 12.45 -12.41 16.17
C THR A 11 12.08 -10.98 15.81
N VAL A 12 11.07 -10.80 14.96
CA VAL A 12 10.52 -9.47 14.64
C VAL A 12 9.14 -9.31 15.27
N LEU A 13 9.00 -8.23 16.02
CA LEU A 13 7.76 -7.81 16.66
C LEU A 13 7.25 -6.55 15.97
N GLY A 14 6.13 -6.67 15.26
CA GLY A 14 5.36 -5.53 14.77
C GLY A 14 4.29 -5.15 15.79
N VAL A 15 4.33 -3.91 16.28
CA VAL A 15 3.37 -3.40 17.28
C VAL A 15 2.90 -1.99 16.93
N ASP A 16 1.72 -1.59 17.41
CA ASP A 16 1.38 -0.17 17.46
C ASP A 16 2.15 0.49 18.61
N ALA A 17 3.26 1.19 18.32
CA ALA A 17 4.09 1.81 19.35
C ALA A 17 3.36 2.88 20.17
N GLY A 18 2.41 3.59 19.56
CA GLY A 18 1.58 4.61 20.21
C GLY A 18 0.59 4.04 21.23
N VAL A 19 0.08 2.83 21.00
CA VAL A 19 -0.85 2.14 21.91
C VAL A 19 -0.08 1.27 22.91
N LEU A 20 0.99 0.60 22.48
CA LEU A 20 1.71 -0.40 23.27
C LEU A 20 2.16 0.14 24.63
N GLY A 21 2.57 1.42 24.68
CA GLY A 21 2.95 2.05 25.94
C GLY A 21 1.87 1.94 27.02
N SER A 22 0.60 2.12 26.69
CA SER A 22 -0.48 2.11 27.70
C SER A 22 -0.77 0.72 28.27
N VAL A 23 -0.47 -0.35 27.51
CA VAL A 23 -0.80 -1.74 27.86
C VAL A 23 0.41 -2.54 28.35
N LEU A 24 1.63 -2.10 28.02
CA LEU A 24 2.86 -2.82 28.34
C LEU A 24 3.27 -2.65 29.81
N ARG A 25 3.32 -3.76 30.53
CA ARG A 25 3.82 -3.86 31.91
C ARG A 25 5.25 -4.39 31.92
N VAL A 26 6.21 -3.47 31.91
CA VAL A 26 7.65 -3.75 32.00
C VAL A 26 8.31 -2.80 32.99
N GLN A 27 9.55 -3.11 33.39
CA GLN A 27 10.30 -2.21 34.27
C GLN A 27 10.50 -0.82 33.62
N PRO A 28 10.54 0.26 34.41
CA PRO A 28 10.65 1.63 33.87
C PRO A 28 11.88 1.87 32.99
N GLY A 29 13.02 1.22 33.30
CA GLY A 29 14.24 1.28 32.49
C GLY A 29 14.01 0.70 31.10
N LEU A 30 13.53 -0.55 31.03
CA LEU A 30 13.19 -1.20 29.76
C LEU A 30 12.16 -0.39 28.96
N ARG A 31 11.12 0.16 29.62
CA ARG A 31 10.12 1.01 28.96
C ARG A 31 10.74 2.22 28.26
N ARG A 32 11.78 2.83 28.85
CA ARG A 32 12.53 3.95 28.28
C ARG A 32 13.38 3.49 27.10
N ASP A 33 14.04 2.35 27.23
CA ASP A 33 14.93 1.79 26.21
C ASP A 33 14.17 1.31 24.96
N LEU A 34 12.89 0.93 25.10
CA LEU A 34 12.02 0.58 23.98
C LEU A 34 11.62 1.79 23.10
N ARG A 35 11.88 3.02 23.54
CA ARG A 35 11.70 4.26 22.74
C ARG A 35 10.34 4.36 22.03
N LEU A 36 9.28 3.80 22.63
CA LEU A 36 7.96 3.66 21.97
C LEU A 36 7.38 5.00 21.49
N GLY A 37 7.60 6.07 22.25
CA GLY A 37 7.16 7.42 21.86
C GLY A 37 7.96 7.99 20.68
N GLU A 38 9.23 7.63 20.52
CA GLU A 38 10.05 8.05 19.39
C GLU A 38 9.66 7.24 18.13
N LEU A 39 9.45 5.93 18.26
CA LEU A 39 8.90 5.08 17.19
C LEU A 39 7.53 5.60 16.70
N ALA A 40 6.62 5.93 17.62
CA ALA A 40 5.31 6.48 17.28
C ALA A 40 5.39 7.87 16.61
N LYS A 41 6.37 8.71 16.99
CA LYS A 41 6.60 10.02 16.37
C LYS A 41 7.29 9.92 15.01
N ALA A 42 8.10 8.90 14.80
CA ALA A 42 8.78 8.63 13.53
C ALA A 42 7.84 8.04 12.47
N ARG A 43 6.58 7.78 12.81
CA ARG A 43 5.54 7.39 11.87
C ARG A 43 5.49 8.38 10.72
N PRO A 44 5.68 7.95 9.46
CA PRO A 44 5.44 8.82 8.33
C PRO A 44 3.97 9.26 8.36
N ALA A 45 3.73 10.55 8.08
CA ALA A 45 2.37 11.02 7.89
C ALA A 45 1.77 10.26 6.71
N VAL A 46 0.78 9.40 6.96
CA VAL A 46 0.16 8.61 5.89
C VAL A 46 -0.66 9.58 5.03
N PRO A 47 -0.22 9.85 3.79
CA PRO A 47 -0.96 10.69 2.87
C PRO A 47 -2.24 9.94 2.49
N ALA A 48 -3.39 10.53 2.75
CA ALA A 48 -4.65 9.94 2.38
C ALA A 48 -5.71 11.02 2.18
N VAL A 49 -6.67 10.77 1.31
CA VAL A 49 -7.81 11.67 1.10
C VAL A 49 -8.79 11.42 2.24
N ALA A 50 -8.81 12.32 3.22
CA ALA A 50 -9.65 12.18 4.41
C ALA A 50 -11.12 12.41 4.03
N VAL A 51 -11.99 11.50 4.45
CA VAL A 51 -13.45 11.64 4.35
C VAL A 51 -13.97 12.22 5.66
N PRO A 52 -14.75 13.32 5.62
CA PRO A 52 -15.26 13.95 6.83
C PRO A 52 -16.27 13.04 7.55
N GLY A 53 -16.32 13.20 8.87
CA GLY A 53 -17.37 12.64 9.72
C GLY A 53 -17.29 11.13 9.93
N ARG A 54 -18.46 10.48 10.00
CA ARG A 54 -18.60 9.04 10.31
C ARG A 54 -19.47 8.33 9.28
N PRO A 55 -19.03 8.28 8.02
CA PRO A 55 -19.87 7.79 6.96
C PRO A 55 -20.20 6.31 7.13
N ARG A 56 -21.42 5.94 6.74
CA ARG A 56 -21.82 4.53 6.60
C ARG A 56 -21.62 4.05 5.17
N THR A 57 -21.70 4.98 4.22
CA THR A 57 -21.48 4.72 2.80
C THR A 57 -20.50 5.72 2.23
N LEU A 58 -19.68 5.25 1.30
CA LEU A 58 -18.84 6.13 0.47
C LEU A 58 -19.40 6.17 -0.94
N ARG A 59 -19.55 7.37 -1.48
CA ARG A 59 -19.95 7.61 -2.86
C ARG A 59 -18.74 8.09 -3.65
N PHE A 60 -18.43 7.39 -4.73
CA PHE A 60 -17.35 7.69 -5.66
C PHE A 60 -17.96 8.14 -6.98
N ASP A 61 -17.86 9.43 -7.29
CA ASP A 61 -18.19 9.93 -8.62
C ASP A 61 -16.96 9.71 -9.50
N VAL A 62 -17.11 8.84 -10.50
CA VAL A 62 -16.02 8.33 -11.34
C VAL A 62 -16.41 8.36 -12.81
N ARG A 63 -15.42 8.38 -13.69
CA ARG A 63 -15.60 8.25 -15.13
C ARG A 63 -14.47 7.39 -15.69
N LEU A 64 -14.82 6.34 -16.44
CA LEU A 64 -13.86 5.47 -17.09
C LEU A 64 -14.01 5.59 -18.60
N ARG A 65 -12.91 5.79 -19.31
CA ARG A 65 -12.89 5.92 -20.77
C ARG A 65 -11.75 5.13 -21.37
N ARG A 66 -11.91 4.73 -22.63
CA ARG A 66 -10.81 4.19 -23.43
C ARG A 66 -9.93 5.33 -23.94
N ALA A 67 -8.65 5.28 -23.61
CA ALA A 67 -7.66 6.29 -23.98
C ALA A 67 -6.91 5.93 -25.28
N GLY A 68 -7.02 4.70 -25.76
CA GLY A 68 -6.39 4.28 -27.00
C GLY A 68 -6.94 2.97 -27.56
N PRO A 69 -6.50 2.58 -28.77
CA PRO A 69 -6.89 1.32 -29.39
C PRO A 69 -6.31 0.12 -28.63
N LEU A 70 -6.94 -1.03 -28.81
CA LEU A 70 -6.37 -2.31 -28.38
C LEU A 70 -5.13 -2.62 -29.22
N PRO A 71 -4.05 -3.20 -28.64
CA PRO A 71 -2.91 -3.65 -29.42
C PRO A 71 -3.32 -4.64 -30.51
N ASP A 72 -2.67 -4.57 -31.68
CA ASP A 72 -3.05 -5.38 -32.86
C ASP A 72 -3.09 -6.88 -32.58
N ALA A 73 -2.14 -7.37 -31.77
CA ALA A 73 -2.05 -8.78 -31.37
C ALA A 73 -3.25 -9.25 -30.52
N LEU A 74 -4.00 -8.33 -29.92
CA LEU A 74 -5.16 -8.58 -29.08
C LEU A 74 -6.48 -8.20 -29.76
N ARG A 75 -6.48 -7.66 -30.99
CA ARG A 75 -7.67 -7.08 -31.64
C ARG A 75 -8.90 -8.02 -31.69
N GLY A 76 -8.68 -9.33 -31.78
CA GLY A 76 -9.75 -10.35 -31.78
C GLY A 76 -10.32 -10.69 -30.39
N GLN A 77 -9.76 -10.14 -29.31
CA GLN A 77 -10.13 -10.40 -27.92
C GLN A 77 -10.81 -9.18 -27.27
N GLU A 78 -11.18 -8.18 -28.07
CA GLU A 78 -11.75 -6.93 -27.57
C GLU A 78 -13.08 -7.19 -26.85
N SER A 79 -13.17 -6.71 -25.61
CA SER A 79 -14.42 -6.73 -24.86
C SER A 79 -15.31 -5.54 -25.26
N SER A 80 -16.63 -5.67 -25.12
CA SER A 80 -17.56 -4.55 -25.33
C SER A 80 -17.24 -3.36 -24.42
N ALA A 81 -17.52 -2.14 -24.86
CA ALA A 81 -17.40 -0.93 -24.02
C ALA A 81 -18.34 -0.96 -22.79
N PHE A 82 -19.43 -1.73 -22.88
CA PHE A 82 -20.40 -1.93 -21.79
C PHE A 82 -20.02 -3.06 -20.82
N THR A 83 -18.94 -3.80 -21.10
CA THR A 83 -18.41 -4.78 -20.15
C THR A 83 -17.89 -4.03 -18.94
N GLY A 84 -18.31 -4.45 -17.74
CA GLY A 84 -17.94 -3.77 -16.50
C GLY A 84 -16.48 -4.05 -16.11
N PHE A 85 -15.72 -2.98 -15.94
CA PHE A 85 -14.37 -2.99 -15.37
C PHE A 85 -14.44 -2.79 -13.86
N ARG A 86 -13.50 -3.36 -13.13
CA ARG A 86 -13.40 -3.33 -11.67
C ARG A 86 -12.08 -2.70 -11.25
N ALA A 87 -12.18 -1.66 -10.45
CA ALA A 87 -11.07 -1.15 -9.66
C ALA A 87 -11.32 -1.48 -8.17
N ALA A 88 -10.26 -1.50 -7.38
CA ALA A 88 -10.36 -1.56 -5.93
C ALA A 88 -9.79 -0.27 -5.32
N VAL A 89 -10.18 0.02 -4.10
CA VAL A 89 -9.64 1.13 -3.31
C VAL A 89 -9.17 0.61 -1.96
N THR A 90 -8.07 1.16 -1.46
CA THR A 90 -7.63 0.90 -0.09
C THR A 90 -8.12 2.02 0.82
N LEU A 91 -8.96 1.65 1.80
CA LEU A 91 -9.45 2.53 2.86
C LEU A 91 -8.62 2.34 4.12
N VAL A 92 -8.31 3.44 4.81
CA VAL A 92 -7.56 3.44 6.06
C VAL A 92 -8.36 4.16 7.14
N ASP A 93 -8.51 3.50 8.28
CA ASP A 93 -9.19 4.05 9.46
C ASP A 93 -8.24 4.90 10.33
N ALA A 94 -8.76 5.60 11.34
CA ALA A 94 -7.95 6.46 12.19
C ALA A 94 -6.95 5.72 13.10
N ARG A 95 -7.00 4.39 13.16
CA ARG A 95 -6.00 3.55 13.82
C ARG A 95 -4.97 3.00 12.83
N GLY A 96 -5.07 3.34 11.54
CA GLY A 96 -4.18 2.87 10.50
C GLY A 96 -4.55 1.49 9.94
N LEU A 97 -5.70 0.93 10.31
CA LEU A 97 -6.17 -0.32 9.71
C LEU A 97 -6.49 -0.07 8.24
N SER A 98 -5.81 -0.80 7.35
CA SER A 98 -5.98 -0.69 5.90
C SER A 98 -6.78 -1.88 5.37
N GLN A 99 -7.83 -1.62 4.59
CA GLN A 99 -8.62 -2.67 3.96
C GLN A 99 -8.93 -2.32 2.49
N ARG A 100 -8.71 -3.30 1.62
CA ARG A 100 -9.01 -3.22 0.19
C ARG A 100 -10.48 -3.54 -0.06
N MET A 101 -11.15 -2.67 -0.79
CA MET A 101 -12.55 -2.78 -1.17
C MET A 101 -12.68 -2.74 -2.69
N THR A 102 -13.36 -3.72 -3.29
CA THR A 102 -13.63 -3.72 -4.72
C THR A 102 -14.80 -2.79 -5.03
N LEU A 103 -14.60 -1.83 -5.93
CA LEU A 103 -15.66 -0.96 -6.41
C LEU A 103 -16.66 -1.74 -7.27
N PRO A 104 -17.95 -1.34 -7.27
CA PRO A 104 -18.91 -1.84 -8.23
C PRO A 104 -18.41 -1.69 -9.68
N PRO A 105 -18.79 -2.59 -10.61
CA PRO A 105 -18.34 -2.52 -12.00
C PRO A 105 -18.69 -1.20 -12.68
N LEU A 106 -17.77 -0.70 -13.49
CA LEU A 106 -17.87 0.56 -14.23
C LEU A 106 -17.65 0.30 -15.73
N ALA A 107 -18.55 0.79 -16.58
CA ALA A 107 -18.37 0.72 -18.02
C ALA A 107 -17.32 1.74 -18.48
N ALA A 108 -16.56 1.41 -19.53
CA ALA A 108 -15.55 2.30 -20.11
C ALA A 108 -16.14 3.16 -21.25
N ASP A 109 -17.33 3.71 -21.03
CA ASP A 109 -18.13 4.49 -22.00
C ASP A 109 -17.85 6.00 -21.94
N GLY A 110 -17.10 6.46 -20.94
CA GLY A 110 -16.81 7.87 -20.73
C GLY A 110 -17.90 8.64 -19.98
N ASP A 111 -18.96 7.97 -19.55
CA ASP A 111 -20.01 8.59 -18.74
C ASP A 111 -19.59 8.66 -17.26
N GLU A 112 -20.04 9.72 -16.60
CA GLU A 112 -19.89 9.85 -15.15
C GLU A 112 -20.90 8.96 -14.42
N ARG A 113 -20.41 8.24 -13.41
CA ARG A 113 -21.21 7.35 -12.58
C ARG A 113 -20.86 7.52 -11.11
N THR A 114 -21.88 7.45 -10.26
CA THR A 114 -21.69 7.35 -8.81
C THR A 114 -21.68 5.88 -8.41
N LEU A 115 -20.55 5.40 -7.90
CA LEU A 115 -20.43 4.08 -7.28
C LEU A 115 -20.61 4.23 -5.77
N VAL A 116 -21.34 3.30 -5.16
CA VAL A 116 -21.61 3.31 -3.72
C VAL A 116 -20.93 2.10 -3.07
N LEU A 117 -20.12 2.36 -2.05
CA LEU A 117 -19.57 1.33 -1.17
C LEU A 117 -20.28 1.38 0.18
N ASP A 118 -20.77 0.24 0.62
CA ASP A 118 -21.22 0.03 2.00
C ASP A 118 -20.00 -0.27 2.89
N LEU A 119 -19.88 0.43 4.01
CA LEU A 119 -18.78 0.28 4.95
C LEU A 119 -19.07 -0.75 6.05
N ALA A 120 -20.27 -1.34 6.09
CA ALA A 120 -20.58 -2.41 7.04
C ALA A 120 -19.58 -3.59 6.93
N ASP A 121 -19.19 -3.94 5.71
CA ASP A 121 -18.22 -5.02 5.44
C ASP A 121 -16.78 -4.66 5.84
N LEU A 122 -16.48 -3.36 5.95
CA LEU A 122 -15.17 -2.85 6.36
C LEU A 122 -14.91 -3.05 7.87
N ALA A 123 -15.98 -3.12 8.68
CA ALA A 123 -15.84 -3.30 10.11
C ALA A 123 -15.52 -4.76 10.50
N GLY A 124 -15.73 -5.72 9.61
CA GLY A 124 -15.65 -7.16 9.91
C GLY A 124 -16.67 -7.61 10.97
N PRO A 125 -16.74 -8.92 11.27
CA PRO A 125 -17.66 -9.44 12.30
C PRO A 125 -17.35 -8.89 13.69
N GLY A 126 -18.15 -7.91 14.15
CA GLY A 126 -18.04 -7.31 15.47
C GLY A 126 -16.99 -6.20 15.63
N GLY A 127 -16.31 -5.79 14.55
CA GLY A 127 -15.41 -4.64 14.60
C GLY A 127 -16.16 -3.31 14.50
N VAL A 128 -15.47 -2.24 14.87
CA VAL A 128 -15.97 -0.87 14.83
C VAL A 128 -14.95 -0.05 14.06
N LEU A 129 -15.39 0.61 12.99
CA LEU A 129 -14.54 1.53 12.23
C LEU A 129 -14.14 2.71 13.09
N THR A 130 -12.85 3.06 13.05
CA THR A 130 -12.35 4.27 13.70
C THR A 130 -12.26 5.40 12.68
N TYR A 131 -12.86 6.54 12.98
CA TYR A 131 -12.91 7.70 12.09
C TYR A 131 -11.88 8.77 12.46
N PRO A 132 -11.40 9.61 11.52
CA PRO A 132 -11.81 9.69 10.10
C PRO A 132 -11.35 8.48 9.27
N LEU A 133 -12.13 8.17 8.23
CA LEU A 133 -11.68 7.26 7.16
C LEU A 133 -10.90 8.04 6.13
N SER A 134 -10.02 7.35 5.42
CA SER A 134 -9.22 7.97 4.37
C SER A 134 -8.95 7.02 3.21
N ILE A 135 -8.83 7.56 1.99
CA ILE A 135 -8.50 6.77 0.79
C ILE A 135 -7.01 6.87 0.53
N ARG A 136 -6.39 5.71 0.37
CA ARG A 136 -4.93 5.57 0.22
C ARG A 136 -4.50 5.18 -1.18
N SER A 137 -5.19 4.22 -1.80
CA SER A 137 -4.84 3.76 -3.15
C SER A 137 -6.07 3.45 -4.00
N ILE A 138 -5.84 3.42 -5.30
CA ILE A 138 -6.71 2.85 -6.32
C ILE A 138 -5.90 1.77 -7.02
N ASP A 139 -6.47 0.58 -7.15
CA ASP A 139 -5.79 -0.58 -7.70
C ASP A 139 -6.60 -1.17 -8.86
N TYR A 140 -5.92 -1.58 -9.92
CA TYR A 140 -6.48 -2.25 -11.07
C TYR A 140 -5.75 -3.58 -11.31
N ALA A 141 -6.47 -4.69 -11.23
CA ALA A 141 -5.94 -6.02 -11.50
C ALA A 141 -6.35 -6.46 -12.90
N TYR A 142 -5.39 -6.75 -13.78
CA TYR A 142 -5.70 -7.14 -15.16
C TYR A 142 -6.45 -8.48 -15.23
N ASP A 143 -6.12 -9.44 -14.36
CA ASP A 143 -6.77 -10.76 -14.30
C ASP A 143 -8.27 -10.72 -13.98
N LEU A 144 -8.72 -9.66 -13.29
CA LEU A 144 -10.12 -9.49 -12.89
C LEU A 144 -10.94 -8.65 -13.88
N ASN A 145 -10.30 -8.24 -14.98
CA ASN A 145 -10.85 -7.28 -15.91
C ASN A 145 -10.87 -7.81 -17.35
N PRO A 146 -11.79 -7.31 -18.18
CA PRO A 146 -11.79 -7.62 -19.60
C PRO A 146 -10.54 -7.09 -20.31
N VAL A 147 -10.16 -7.73 -21.43
CA VAL A 147 -9.07 -7.27 -22.29
C VAL A 147 -9.43 -5.90 -22.89
N ALA A 148 -8.53 -4.93 -22.72
CA ALA A 148 -8.73 -3.56 -23.13
C ALA A 148 -7.44 -2.87 -23.60
N GLY A 149 -7.61 -1.85 -24.45
CA GLY A 149 -6.55 -0.87 -24.72
C GLY A 149 -6.29 0.01 -23.49
N PRO A 150 -5.48 1.06 -23.62
CA PRO A 150 -5.26 1.99 -22.51
C PRO A 150 -6.58 2.58 -22.01
N LEU A 151 -6.71 2.75 -20.69
CA LEU A 151 -7.90 3.32 -20.03
C LEU A 151 -7.50 4.54 -19.20
N ASP A 152 -8.40 5.52 -19.11
CA ASP A 152 -8.31 6.59 -18.10
C ASP A 152 -9.45 6.44 -17.11
N LEU A 153 -9.12 6.30 -15.83
CA LEU A 153 -10.06 6.36 -14.72
C LEU A 153 -9.95 7.73 -14.04
N ASP A 154 -10.95 8.57 -14.24
CA ASP A 154 -11.10 9.85 -13.57
C ASP A 154 -11.84 9.63 -12.24
N LEU A 155 -11.19 9.94 -11.12
CA LEU A 155 -11.83 10.05 -9.82
C LEU A 155 -12.22 11.52 -9.61
N LEU A 156 -13.51 11.81 -9.78
CA LEU A 156 -14.03 13.17 -9.75
C LEU A 156 -14.27 13.62 -8.31
N ARG A 157 -14.96 12.79 -7.54
CA ARG A 157 -15.36 13.14 -6.18
C ARG A 157 -15.48 11.89 -5.32
N VAL A 158 -15.13 12.04 -4.05
CA VAL A 158 -15.48 11.06 -3.02
C VAL A 158 -16.22 11.82 -1.93
N ARG A 159 -17.34 11.27 -1.46
CA ARG A 159 -18.10 11.86 -0.37
C ARG A 159 -18.70 10.82 0.56
N GLY A 160 -18.70 11.14 1.84
CA GLY A 160 -19.53 10.50 2.85
C GLY A 160 -20.84 11.25 3.04
N GLU A 161 -21.64 10.83 4.02
CA GLU A 161 -22.85 11.55 4.42
C GLU A 161 -22.55 12.95 4.98
N ASP A 162 -21.39 13.11 5.61
CA ASP A 162 -20.97 14.36 6.26
C ASP A 162 -20.18 15.31 5.34
N GLY A 163 -20.08 14.99 4.05
CA GLY A 163 -19.50 15.87 3.04
C GLY A 163 -18.39 15.24 2.18
N ASP A 164 -17.70 16.11 1.46
CA ASP A 164 -16.70 15.71 0.48
C ASP A 164 -15.35 15.40 1.11
N ALA A 165 -14.72 14.36 0.58
CA ALA A 165 -13.34 14.07 0.88
C ALA A 165 -12.47 15.19 0.26
N ALA A 166 -11.58 15.75 1.08
CA ALA A 166 -10.69 16.82 0.65
C ALA A 166 -9.31 16.23 0.32
N PRO A 167 -8.75 16.47 -0.88
CA PRO A 167 -7.36 16.12 -1.14
C PRO A 167 -6.47 16.97 -0.23
N PRO A 168 -5.53 16.38 0.53
CA PRO A 168 -4.60 17.15 1.34
C PRO A 168 -3.83 18.15 0.47
N ALA A 169 -3.56 19.35 1.01
CA ALA A 169 -2.90 20.43 0.28
C ALA A 169 -1.51 20.07 -0.33
N ASN A 170 -0.91 18.95 0.10
CA ASN A 170 0.40 18.46 -0.34
C ASN A 170 0.41 16.98 -0.75
N VAL A 171 -0.76 16.35 -0.96
CA VAL A 171 -0.79 14.96 -1.44
C VAL A 171 -0.31 14.93 -2.88
N ARG A 172 0.69 14.08 -3.15
CA ARG A 172 1.03 13.64 -4.50
C ARG A 172 0.45 12.26 -4.70
N TRP A 173 0.15 11.93 -5.94
CA TRP A 173 -0.15 10.55 -6.31
C TRP A 173 1.06 9.98 -7.01
N ASP A 174 1.43 8.78 -6.61
CA ASP A 174 2.39 7.94 -7.31
C ASP A 174 1.64 6.89 -8.11
N ALA A 175 2.20 6.47 -9.24
CA ALA A 175 1.64 5.43 -10.08
C ALA A 175 2.73 4.46 -10.51
N PHE A 176 2.48 3.17 -10.29
CA PHE A 176 3.40 2.09 -10.61
C PHE A 176 2.64 0.82 -10.97
N GLY A 177 3.27 -0.05 -11.75
CA GLY A 177 2.72 -1.35 -12.10
C GLY A 177 3.56 -2.48 -11.51
N LEU A 178 2.89 -3.60 -11.23
CA LEU A 178 3.51 -4.82 -10.72
C LEU A 178 3.24 -5.97 -11.68
N SER A 179 4.27 -6.79 -11.90
CA SER A 179 4.12 -8.11 -12.50
C SER A 179 5.04 -9.10 -11.79
N ASN A 180 4.58 -10.35 -11.66
CA ASN A 180 5.44 -11.46 -11.26
C ASN A 180 6.40 -11.90 -12.38
N ASP A 181 6.20 -11.42 -13.60
CA ASP A 181 7.15 -11.58 -14.70
C ASP A 181 8.08 -10.37 -14.78
N ALA A 182 9.35 -10.56 -14.46
CA ALA A 182 10.38 -9.53 -14.49
C ALA A 182 10.59 -8.88 -15.88
N ARG A 183 10.11 -9.50 -16.96
CA ARG A 183 10.17 -8.93 -18.32
C ARG A 183 8.98 -8.03 -18.64
N THR A 184 7.94 -8.08 -17.82
CA THR A 184 6.73 -7.31 -18.01
C THR A 184 6.81 -6.00 -17.26
N SER A 185 6.98 -4.91 -18.00
CA SER A 185 6.92 -3.55 -17.46
C SER A 185 5.53 -2.97 -17.70
N VAL A 186 4.90 -2.48 -16.63
CA VAL A 186 3.64 -1.74 -16.68
C VAL A 186 3.87 -0.36 -16.11
N ALA A 187 3.64 0.67 -16.92
CA ALA A 187 3.90 2.06 -16.58
C ALA A 187 2.58 2.84 -16.54
N PRO A 188 1.78 2.72 -15.47
CA PRO A 188 0.60 3.56 -15.32
C PRO A 188 1.00 5.00 -15.02
N THR A 189 0.05 5.90 -15.16
CA THR A 189 0.27 7.33 -14.93
C THR A 189 -0.77 7.87 -13.99
N VAL A 190 -0.41 8.91 -13.25
CA VAL A 190 -1.38 9.70 -12.48
C VAL A 190 -1.17 11.17 -12.74
N THR A 191 -2.28 11.88 -12.97
CA THR A 191 -2.26 13.31 -13.25
C THR A 191 -3.33 14.02 -12.43
N ALA A 192 -3.06 15.27 -12.09
CA ALA A 192 -4.06 16.12 -11.45
C ALA A 192 -5.22 16.34 -12.42
N LEU A 193 -6.45 16.22 -11.91
CA LEU A 193 -7.66 16.40 -12.71
C LEU A 193 -8.32 17.73 -12.34
N PRO A 194 -8.42 18.71 -13.25
CA PRO A 194 -9.15 19.95 -12.98
C PRO A 194 -10.61 19.66 -12.63
N GLY A 195 -11.06 20.13 -11.47
CA GLY A 195 -12.41 19.87 -10.97
C GLY A 195 -12.65 18.45 -10.45
N GLY A 196 -11.59 17.65 -10.27
CA GLY A 196 -11.66 16.33 -9.68
C GLY A 196 -10.50 16.04 -8.71
N LEU A 197 -10.37 14.80 -8.26
CA LEU A 197 -9.28 14.37 -7.38
C LEU A 197 -8.03 13.96 -8.17
N LEU A 198 -8.18 13.06 -9.14
CA LEU A 198 -7.07 12.58 -9.99
C LEU A 198 -7.59 11.90 -11.26
N ARG A 199 -6.71 11.79 -12.25
CA ARG A 199 -6.84 10.86 -13.38
C ARG A 199 -5.77 9.78 -13.28
N PHE A 200 -6.20 8.52 -13.26
CA PHE A 200 -5.35 7.34 -13.25
C PHE A 200 -5.35 6.69 -14.64
N GLY A 201 -4.23 6.78 -15.34
CA GLY A 201 -4.03 6.17 -16.64
C GLY A 201 -3.54 4.73 -16.48
N VAL A 202 -4.37 3.78 -16.87
CA VAL A 202 -4.10 2.34 -16.86
C VAL A 202 -3.62 1.92 -18.25
N PRO A 203 -2.41 1.35 -18.40
CA PRO A 203 -1.91 0.87 -19.69
C PRO A 203 -2.79 -0.23 -20.29
N ALA A 204 -2.62 -0.47 -21.59
CA ALA A 204 -3.29 -1.59 -22.27
C ALA A 204 -3.00 -2.92 -21.57
N THR A 205 -3.90 -3.90 -21.73
CA THR A 205 -3.71 -5.25 -21.19
C THR A 205 -2.34 -5.82 -21.59
N PRO A 206 -1.47 -6.15 -20.62
CA PRO A 206 -0.15 -6.72 -20.87
C PRO A 206 -0.26 -8.05 -21.61
N TYR A 207 0.59 -8.21 -22.61
CA TYR A 207 0.64 -9.42 -23.43
C TYR A 207 2.05 -9.66 -23.95
N GLU A 208 2.34 -10.93 -24.23
CA GLU A 208 3.49 -11.33 -25.04
C GLU A 208 3.03 -11.85 -26.40
N ARG A 209 3.91 -11.82 -27.40
CA ARG A 209 3.60 -12.43 -28.69
C ARG A 209 3.91 -13.92 -28.65
N GLY A 210 2.90 -14.73 -28.89
CA GLY A 210 3.03 -16.16 -29.13
C GLY A 210 3.71 -16.46 -30.47
N TYR A 211 4.00 -17.74 -30.69
CA TYR A 211 4.73 -18.22 -31.87
C TYR A 211 3.99 -17.95 -33.19
N ALA A 212 2.65 -17.94 -33.20
CA ALA A 212 1.87 -17.62 -34.40
C ALA A 212 1.50 -16.12 -34.51
N GLY A 213 2.10 -15.27 -33.66
CA GLY A 213 1.95 -13.81 -33.67
C GLY A 213 0.74 -13.28 -32.88
N GLU A 214 -0.05 -14.16 -32.29
CA GLU A 214 -1.16 -13.85 -31.39
C GLU A 214 -0.67 -13.29 -30.05
N GLY A 215 -1.49 -12.44 -29.41
CA GLY A 215 -1.21 -11.98 -28.06
C GLY A 215 -1.63 -12.99 -27.01
N VAL A 216 -0.69 -13.41 -26.17
CA VAL A 216 -0.92 -14.23 -24.97
C VAL A 216 -0.92 -13.30 -23.77
N LEU A 217 -1.99 -13.34 -22.97
CA LEU A 217 -2.14 -12.48 -21.80
C LEU A 217 -1.15 -12.87 -20.70
N ILE A 218 -0.55 -11.89 -20.06
CA ILE A 218 0.37 -12.10 -18.94
C ILE A 218 -0.46 -12.03 -17.65
N PRO A 219 -0.49 -13.10 -16.83
CA PRO A 219 -1.28 -13.13 -15.60
C PRO A 219 -0.60 -12.38 -14.46
N GLN A 220 -1.36 -12.11 -13.39
CA GLN A 220 -0.88 -11.50 -12.15
C GLN A 220 -0.19 -10.16 -12.37
N VAL A 221 -0.80 -9.34 -13.22
CA VAL A 221 -0.35 -7.98 -13.50
C VAL A 221 -1.31 -6.98 -12.89
N PHE A 222 -0.75 -5.91 -12.33
CA PHE A 222 -1.48 -4.88 -11.61
C PHE A 222 -1.00 -3.47 -11.98
N ALA A 223 -1.90 -2.51 -11.88
CA ALA A 223 -1.60 -1.09 -11.94
C ALA A 223 -2.15 -0.41 -10.70
N HIS A 224 -1.35 0.47 -10.10
CA HIS A 224 -1.69 1.13 -8.85
C HIS A 224 -1.54 2.65 -8.97
N ALA A 225 -2.41 3.36 -8.27
CA ALA A 225 -2.23 4.77 -7.92
C ALA A 225 -2.30 4.90 -6.40
N MET A 226 -1.28 5.51 -5.79
CA MET A 226 -1.14 5.59 -4.34
C MET A 226 -0.88 7.02 -3.89
N ALA A 227 -1.57 7.45 -2.83
CA ALA A 227 -1.30 8.73 -2.20
C ALA A 227 0.08 8.70 -1.51
N ALA A 228 0.89 9.73 -1.76
CA ALA A 228 2.27 9.90 -1.32
C ALA A 228 2.51 11.33 -0.80
N THR A 229 3.40 11.51 0.18
CA THR A 229 3.86 12.83 0.71
C THR A 229 5.34 13.09 0.41
N SER A 230 6.05 12.10 -0.12
CA SER A 230 7.47 12.15 -0.44
C SER A 230 7.66 11.79 -1.92
N PRO A 231 8.83 12.11 -2.53
CA PRO A 231 9.16 11.60 -3.85
C PRO A 231 8.99 10.07 -3.88
N PRO A 232 8.41 9.52 -4.95
CA PRO A 232 8.16 8.09 -5.04
C PRO A 232 9.48 7.31 -4.98
N PRO A 233 9.51 6.14 -4.34
CA PRO A 233 10.66 5.25 -4.44
C PRO A 233 10.86 4.84 -5.91
N SER A 234 12.08 4.41 -6.24
CA SER A 234 12.33 3.83 -7.56
C SER A 234 11.59 2.50 -7.68
N HIS A 235 10.66 2.41 -8.63
CA HIS A 235 9.93 1.17 -8.97
C HIS A 235 10.63 0.33 -10.04
N VAL A 236 11.91 0.61 -10.30
CA VAL A 236 12.73 -0.17 -11.22
C VAL A 236 13.11 -1.49 -10.56
N SER A 237 12.92 -2.60 -11.28
CA SER A 237 13.16 -3.99 -10.86
C SER A 237 14.57 -4.27 -10.30
N ASP A 238 15.53 -3.40 -10.59
CA ASP A 238 16.95 -3.58 -10.25
C ASP A 238 17.25 -3.45 -8.74
N ASN A 239 16.25 -3.12 -7.90
CA ASN A 239 16.34 -3.11 -6.43
C ASN A 239 15.12 -3.77 -5.74
N ALA A 240 14.41 -4.70 -6.41
CA ALA A 240 13.17 -5.30 -5.93
C ALA A 240 13.29 -6.00 -4.55
N ASP A 241 14.49 -6.40 -4.14
CA ASP A 241 14.73 -7.14 -2.91
C ASP A 241 14.81 -6.25 -1.66
N LEU A 242 15.04 -4.94 -1.80
CA LEU A 242 15.22 -4.02 -0.67
C LEU A 242 13.93 -3.24 -0.41
N ARG A 243 13.21 -3.66 0.63
CA ARG A 243 12.08 -2.89 1.16
C ARG A 243 12.59 -1.54 1.71
N PRO A 244 11.77 -0.48 1.74
CA PRO A 244 12.18 0.79 2.33
C PRO A 244 12.55 0.60 3.80
N ALA A 245 13.59 1.31 4.25
CA ALA A 245 14.00 1.25 5.65
C ALA A 245 12.88 1.71 6.59
N VAL A 246 12.72 1.01 7.72
CA VAL A 246 11.78 1.38 8.79
C VAL A 246 12.53 1.66 10.09
N PRO A 247 12.10 2.63 10.91
CA PRO A 247 12.68 2.83 12.23
C PRO A 247 12.33 1.65 13.15
N GLY A 248 13.30 1.19 13.94
CA GLY A 248 13.11 0.10 14.89
C GLY A 248 14.06 0.13 16.08
N VAL A 249 13.68 -0.58 17.14
CA VAL A 249 14.52 -0.84 18.32
C VAL A 249 14.99 -2.27 18.28
N ILE A 250 16.29 -2.50 18.42
CA ILE A 250 16.87 -3.84 18.38
C ILE A 250 17.35 -4.28 19.77
N THR A 251 17.47 -5.59 20.00
CA THR A 251 18.09 -6.09 21.24
C THR A 251 19.60 -5.82 21.24
N SER A 252 20.21 -5.70 22.42
CA SER A 252 21.67 -5.62 22.56
C SER A 252 22.39 -6.79 21.90
N ALA A 253 21.78 -7.98 21.91
CA ALA A 253 22.32 -9.17 21.23
C ALA A 253 22.32 -9.01 19.70
N MET A 254 21.24 -8.45 19.12
CA MET A 254 21.19 -8.13 17.69
C MET A 254 22.18 -7.01 17.32
N ALA A 255 22.30 -5.97 18.15
CA ALA A 255 23.24 -4.87 17.95
C ALA A 255 24.70 -5.37 17.93
N ALA A 256 25.07 -6.21 18.90
CA ALA A 256 26.39 -6.82 18.97
C ALA A 256 26.67 -7.73 17.77
N ARG A 257 25.68 -8.53 17.37
CA ARG A 257 25.78 -9.46 16.24
C ARG A 257 26.00 -8.74 14.91
N ALA A 258 25.22 -7.68 14.66
CA ALA A 258 25.33 -6.90 13.43
C ALA A 258 26.40 -5.79 13.50
N ASN A 259 27.09 -5.66 14.63
CA ASN A 259 28.03 -4.58 14.92
C ASN A 259 27.45 -3.18 14.60
N VAL A 260 26.21 -2.95 15.00
CA VAL A 260 25.46 -1.71 14.74
C VAL A 260 24.96 -1.09 16.03
N GLY A 261 24.98 0.25 16.08
CA GLY A 261 24.37 1.06 17.14
C GLY A 261 23.24 1.95 16.62
N VAL A 262 22.76 2.85 17.49
CA VAL A 262 21.75 3.87 17.12
C VAL A 262 22.26 4.72 15.94
N GLY A 263 21.41 4.96 14.95
CA GLY A 263 21.75 5.62 13.68
C GLY A 263 22.33 4.69 12.61
N GLY A 264 22.61 3.43 12.96
CA GLY A 264 22.98 2.38 12.00
C GLY A 264 21.74 1.74 11.35
N THR A 265 21.97 0.89 10.35
CA THR A 265 20.92 0.09 9.69
C THR A 265 21.24 -1.39 9.79
N VAL A 266 20.25 -2.20 10.16
CA VAL A 266 20.31 -3.67 10.15
C VAL A 266 19.30 -4.20 9.15
N THR A 267 19.72 -5.09 8.27
CA THR A 267 18.81 -5.78 7.35
C THR A 267 18.27 -7.05 7.99
N LEU A 268 16.95 -7.18 8.03
CA LEU A 268 16.24 -8.37 8.45
C LEU A 268 15.78 -9.12 7.20
N THR A 269 16.25 -10.34 7.00
CA THR A 269 15.75 -11.18 5.92
C THR A 269 14.46 -11.84 6.37
N THR A 270 13.37 -11.57 5.66
CA THR A 270 12.04 -12.13 5.96
C THR A 270 11.54 -12.96 4.79
N ALA A 271 10.53 -13.81 5.01
CA ALA A 271 9.86 -14.53 3.92
C ALA A 271 9.26 -13.60 2.84
N ALA A 272 9.08 -12.32 3.16
CA ALA A 272 8.54 -11.31 2.27
C ALA A 272 9.64 -10.50 1.54
N GLY A 273 10.92 -10.73 1.84
CA GLY A 273 12.07 -9.98 1.32
C GLY A 273 12.88 -9.31 2.42
N ASP A 274 13.97 -8.64 2.02
CA ASP A 274 14.87 -7.97 2.94
C ASP A 274 14.26 -6.65 3.44
N GLN A 275 14.18 -6.52 4.76
CA GLN A 275 13.66 -5.34 5.46
C GLN A 275 14.81 -4.62 6.19
N PRO A 276 15.31 -3.49 5.68
CA PRO A 276 16.23 -2.63 6.41
C PRO A 276 15.54 -1.97 7.60
N VAL A 277 16.19 -1.97 8.75
CA VAL A 277 15.74 -1.34 9.99
C VAL A 277 16.75 -0.30 10.43
N GLU A 278 16.34 0.97 10.41
CA GLU A 278 17.11 2.07 10.97
C GLU A 278 17.00 2.02 12.50
N VAL A 279 18.13 1.87 13.17
CA VAL A 279 18.17 1.64 14.62
C VAL A 279 17.98 2.96 15.35
N VAL A 280 16.80 3.14 15.93
CA VAL A 280 16.49 4.31 16.78
C VAL A 280 16.78 4.06 18.25
N GLY A 281 16.93 2.79 18.64
CA GLY A 281 17.25 2.41 20.02
C GLY A 281 17.80 0.99 20.12
N VAL A 282 18.54 0.75 21.20
CA VAL A 282 19.01 -0.58 21.58
C VAL A 282 18.48 -0.88 22.98
N ALA A 283 17.73 -1.97 23.11
CA ALA A 283 17.13 -2.40 24.37
C ALA A 283 17.80 -3.70 24.87
N PRO A 284 17.94 -3.90 26.19
CA PRO A 284 18.54 -5.12 26.72
C PRO A 284 17.70 -6.38 26.43
N ALA A 285 16.40 -6.22 26.22
CA ALA A 285 15.47 -7.28 25.82
C ALA A 285 14.24 -6.67 25.13
N LEU A 286 13.46 -7.50 24.44
CA LEU A 286 12.14 -7.12 23.92
C LEU A 286 11.04 -7.94 24.59
N PRO A 287 9.80 -7.43 24.69
CA PRO A 287 8.67 -8.24 25.18
C PRO A 287 8.55 -9.53 24.37
N SER A 288 8.31 -10.68 25.01
CA SER A 288 8.17 -11.99 24.36
C SER A 288 9.39 -12.52 23.58
N VAL A 289 10.52 -11.80 23.55
CA VAL A 289 11.81 -12.32 23.06
C VAL A 289 12.65 -12.76 24.27
N PRO A 290 13.18 -13.99 24.29
CA PRO A 290 14.05 -14.42 25.38
C PRO A 290 15.25 -13.48 25.55
N ALA A 291 15.67 -13.27 26.80
CA ALA A 291 16.82 -12.40 27.09
C ALA A 291 18.09 -12.96 26.43
N GLY A 292 18.88 -12.09 25.80
CA GLY A 292 20.10 -12.47 25.08
C GLY A 292 19.88 -12.95 23.64
N GLU A 293 18.63 -13.05 23.18
CA GLU A 293 18.33 -13.40 21.79
C GLU A 293 18.26 -12.17 20.87
N PRO A 294 18.67 -12.30 19.60
CA PRO A 294 18.48 -11.25 18.59
C PRO A 294 17.00 -10.99 18.32
N GLY A 295 16.57 -9.73 18.42
CA GLY A 295 15.22 -9.34 18.05
C GLY A 295 15.11 -7.87 17.67
N ALA A 296 14.07 -7.56 16.92
CA ALA A 296 13.73 -6.21 16.47
C ALA A 296 12.26 -5.88 16.77
N LEU A 297 12.03 -4.68 17.28
CA LEU A 297 10.71 -4.08 17.49
C LEU A 297 10.53 -2.97 16.47
N VAL A 298 9.49 -3.07 15.66
CA VAL A 298 9.13 -2.07 14.65
C VAL A 298 7.69 -1.62 14.85
N ASP A 299 7.42 -0.38 14.46
CA ASP A 299 6.06 0.14 14.46
C ASP A 299 5.27 -0.47 13.29
N LEU A 300 4.27 -1.30 13.59
CA LEU A 300 3.50 -2.03 12.60
C LEU A 300 2.80 -1.12 11.59
N PRO A 301 2.13 -0.01 11.99
CA PRO A 301 1.58 0.94 11.03
C PRO A 301 2.63 1.46 10.04
N THR A 302 3.84 1.78 10.52
CA THR A 302 4.97 2.22 9.67
C THR A 302 5.45 1.11 8.74
N LEU A 303 5.57 -0.13 9.24
CA LEU A 303 5.96 -1.28 8.44
C LEU A 303 4.95 -1.55 7.32
N THR A 304 3.65 -1.58 7.66
CA THR A 304 2.56 -1.75 6.69
C THR A 304 2.56 -0.62 5.67
N GLU A 305 2.75 0.62 6.10
CA GLU A 305 2.84 1.79 5.21
C GLU A 305 3.94 1.62 4.16
N ARG A 306 5.16 1.29 4.60
CA ARG A 306 6.31 1.11 3.71
C ARG A 306 6.18 -0.11 2.82
N TRP A 307 5.59 -1.19 3.33
CA TRP A 307 5.32 -2.39 2.55
C TRP A 307 4.29 -2.12 1.47
N THR A 308 3.18 -1.45 1.78
CA THR A 308 2.20 -1.09 0.75
C THR A 308 2.79 -0.13 -0.29
N ALA A 309 3.71 0.76 0.09
CA ALA A 309 4.37 1.68 -0.83
C ALA A 309 5.45 1.04 -1.72
N ALA A 310 5.92 -0.18 -1.39
CA ALA A 310 7.02 -0.85 -2.08
C ALA A 310 6.65 -2.20 -2.69
N ALA A 311 5.75 -2.94 -2.07
CA ALA A 311 5.15 -4.18 -2.60
C ALA A 311 3.97 -3.85 -3.52
N GLY A 312 4.08 -2.72 -4.22
CA GLY A 312 3.22 -2.44 -5.35
C GLY A 312 3.08 -3.65 -6.23
#